data_AF-A0A7J7INV3-F1
#
_entry.id   AF-A0A7J7INV3-F1
#
_cell.length_a   1.000
_cell.length_b   1.000
_cell.length_c   1.000
_cell.angle_alpha   90.00
_cell.angle_beta   90.00
_cell.angle_gamma   90.00
#
_symmetry.space_group_name_H-M   'P 1'
#
loop_
_entity.id
_entity.type
_entity.pdbx_description
1 polymer ?
#
loop_
_entity_poly.entity_id
_entity_poly.type
_entity_poly.pdbx_seq_one_letter_code
_entity_poly.pdbx_strand_id
1 'polypeptide(L)'
;MPPLRVLAKAERLDLVASIEHHGGSRVVAERFGLRDYASWEYVLELRDLVRELSAYMRVANKGNEMPSLAELQRQGRPDLARLVRRHGGPLVVAARFGLDVPPLRRRRDMDIKWGPFSLEVAERLLDACFVRGRAVDGVPEMPPLTELETDLQNKIEEYGGPDLVARRLGLAFAP
;
A
#
# COMPACT_ATOMS: atom_id res chain seq x y z
N MET A 1 2.92 0.28 -10.86
CA MET A 1 2.97 -0.56 -12.07
C MET A 1 3.19 -2.00 -11.65
N PRO A 2 2.38 -2.97 -12.09
CA PRO A 2 2.63 -4.38 -11.83
C PRO A 2 3.97 -4.81 -12.45
N PRO A 3 4.70 -5.75 -11.83
CA PRO A 3 5.94 -6.24 -12.42
C PRO A 3 5.61 -7.11 -13.64
N LEU A 4 6.50 -7.10 -14.63
CA LEU A 4 6.28 -7.82 -15.89
C LEU A 4 6.03 -9.33 -15.66
N ARG A 5 6.69 -9.94 -14.68
CA ARG A 5 6.47 -11.35 -14.30
C ARG A 5 5.03 -11.67 -13.90
N VAL A 6 4.32 -10.73 -13.25
CA VAL A 6 2.92 -10.91 -12.84
C VAL A 6 2.02 -10.80 -14.06
N LEU A 7 2.29 -9.87 -14.99
CA LEU A 7 1.56 -9.75 -16.24
C LEU A 7 1.76 -10.98 -17.14
N ALA A 8 3.00 -11.49 -17.21
CA ALA A 8 3.32 -12.71 -17.94
C ALA A 8 2.63 -13.94 -17.35
N LYS A 9 2.63 -14.10 -16.01
CA LYS A 9 1.90 -15.18 -15.32
C LYS A 9 0.39 -15.09 -15.50
N ALA A 10 -0.15 -13.89 -15.72
CA ALA A 10 -1.55 -13.65 -16.04
C ALA A 10 -1.84 -13.73 -17.55
N GLU A 11 -0.91 -14.24 -18.36
CA GLU A 11 -1.00 -14.38 -19.82
C GLU A 11 -1.28 -13.06 -20.57
N ARG A 12 -1.02 -11.92 -19.93
CA ARG A 12 -1.14 -10.58 -20.52
C ARG A 12 0.14 -10.18 -21.26
N LEU A 13 0.56 -11.04 -22.20
CA LEU A 13 1.76 -10.81 -23.01
C LEU A 13 1.62 -9.58 -23.93
N ASP A 14 0.38 -9.21 -24.28
CA ASP A 14 0.05 -7.96 -24.97
C ASP A 14 0.51 -6.74 -24.18
N LEU A 15 0.24 -6.71 -22.87
CA LEU A 15 0.67 -5.63 -21.99
C LEU A 15 2.18 -5.66 -21.78
N VAL A 16 2.79 -6.85 -21.63
CA VAL A 16 4.25 -6.98 -21.51
C VAL A 16 4.94 -6.37 -22.74
N ALA A 17 4.54 -6.79 -23.94
CA ALA A 17 5.10 -6.29 -25.19
C ALA A 17 4.86 -4.79 -25.38
N SER A 18 3.66 -4.30 -25.04
CA SER A 18 3.35 -2.86 -25.11
C SER A 18 4.20 -2.03 -24.15
N ILE A 19 4.41 -2.53 -22.93
CA ILE A 19 5.26 -1.87 -21.93
C ILE A 19 6.71 -1.79 -22.41
N GLU A 20 7.24 -2.90 -22.93
CA GLU A 20 8.60 -2.95 -23.49
C GLU A 20 8.76 -2.00 -24.68
N HIS A 21 7.79 -2.02 -25.61
CA HIS A 21 7.75 -1.12 -26.76
C HIS A 21 7.78 0.36 -26.37
N HIS A 22 7.16 0.71 -25.23
CA HIS A 22 7.14 2.08 -24.71
C HIS A 22 8.32 2.43 -23.78
N GLY A 23 9.41 1.65 -23.81
CA GLY A 23 10.64 1.93 -23.08
C GLY A 23 10.74 1.26 -21.71
N GLY A 24 9.87 0.29 -21.43
CA GLY A 24 9.90 -0.52 -20.21
C GLY A 24 9.03 0.03 -19.08
N SER A 25 8.88 -0.78 -18.02
CA SER A 25 7.96 -0.52 -16.92
C SER A 25 8.24 0.80 -16.20
N ARG A 26 9.51 1.16 -16.03
CA ARG A 26 9.89 2.42 -15.37
C ARG A 26 9.40 3.64 -16.14
N VAL A 27 9.64 3.67 -17.45
CA VAL A 27 9.29 4.80 -18.33
C VAL A 27 7.77 4.93 -18.45
N VAL A 28 7.07 3.81 -18.63
CA VAL A 28 5.60 3.79 -18.65
C VAL A 28 5.04 4.26 -17.32
N ALA A 29 5.58 3.77 -16.19
CA ALA A 29 5.12 4.19 -14.88
C ALA A 29 5.26 5.71 -14.71
N GLU A 30 6.44 6.26 -14.94
CA GLU A 30 6.73 7.70 -14.81
C GLU A 30 5.79 8.55 -15.70
N ARG A 31 5.59 8.15 -16.96
CA ARG A 31 4.76 8.87 -17.92
C ARG A 31 3.29 8.96 -17.51
N PHE A 32 2.79 7.95 -16.79
CA PHE A 32 1.42 7.93 -16.27
C PHE A 32 1.33 8.36 -14.80
N GLY A 33 2.43 8.89 -14.23
CA GLY A 33 2.49 9.28 -12.81
C GLY A 33 2.34 8.10 -11.86
N LEU A 34 2.59 6.89 -12.34
CA LEU A 34 2.64 5.66 -11.56
C LEU A 34 4.08 5.43 -11.08
N ARG A 35 4.24 4.73 -9.95
CA ARG A 35 5.55 4.22 -9.53
C ARG A 35 5.64 2.73 -9.71
N ASP A 36 6.87 2.23 -9.86
CA ASP A 36 7.11 0.79 -9.77
C ASP A 36 6.73 0.33 -8.36
N TYR A 37 5.80 -0.63 -8.27
CA TYR A 37 5.32 -1.13 -7.00
C TYR A 37 6.42 -1.90 -6.23
N ALA A 38 7.45 -2.38 -6.94
CA ALA A 38 8.58 -3.10 -6.39
C ALA A 38 9.77 -2.18 -6.03
N SER A 39 9.61 -0.86 -6.17
CA SER A 39 10.67 0.06 -5.77
C SER A 39 10.66 0.25 -4.25
N TRP A 40 11.85 0.22 -3.64
CA TRP A 40 12.08 0.67 -2.27
C TRP A 40 11.40 2.02 -1.98
N GLU A 41 11.49 2.95 -2.92
CA GLU A 41 10.85 4.27 -2.82
C GLU A 41 9.32 4.21 -2.72
N TYR A 42 8.65 3.27 -3.38
CA TYR A 42 7.20 3.09 -3.25
C TYR A 42 6.83 2.64 -1.84
N VAL A 43 7.60 1.73 -1.26
CA VAL A 43 7.34 1.24 0.10
C VAL A 43 7.67 2.31 1.14
N LEU A 44 8.70 3.14 0.92
CA LEU A 44 8.96 4.31 1.75
C LEU A 44 7.80 5.32 1.68
N GLU A 45 7.31 5.65 0.48
CA GLU A 45 6.14 6.53 0.36
C GLU A 45 4.88 5.90 1.00
N LEU A 46 4.73 4.57 0.93
CA LEU A 46 3.63 3.86 1.60
C LEU A 46 3.74 3.97 3.12
N ARG A 47 4.96 3.84 3.66
CA ARG A 47 5.23 4.05 5.08
C ARG A 47 4.88 5.47 5.50
N ASP A 48 5.32 6.47 4.74
CA ASP A 48 5.00 7.87 5.03
C ASP A 48 3.49 8.13 4.95
N LEU A 49 2.80 7.57 3.94
CA LEU A 49 1.34 7.61 3.84
C LEU A 49 0.69 7.04 5.10
N VAL A 50 1.09 5.84 5.53
CA VAL A 50 0.49 5.17 6.70
C VAL A 50 0.71 6.00 7.96
N ARG A 51 1.92 6.49 8.21
CA ARG A 51 2.24 7.33 9.38
C ARG A 51 1.44 8.63 9.40
N GLU A 52 1.40 9.34 8.27
CA GLU A 52 0.69 10.61 8.15
C GLU A 52 -0.83 10.43 8.24
N LEU A 53 -1.36 9.36 7.65
CA LEU A 53 -2.77 9.02 7.73
C LEU A 53 -3.17 8.63 9.16
N SER A 54 -2.40 7.76 9.82
CA SER A 54 -2.61 7.39 11.23
C SER A 54 -2.59 8.62 12.14
N ALA A 55 -1.61 9.51 11.98
CA ALA A 55 -1.50 10.74 12.76
C ALA A 55 -2.69 11.67 12.52
N TYR A 56 -3.07 11.87 11.26
CA TYR A 56 -4.25 12.66 10.90
C TYR A 56 -5.52 12.08 11.53
N MET A 57 -5.74 10.77 11.42
CA MET A 57 -6.95 10.12 11.94
C MET A 57 -7.07 10.22 13.46
N ARG A 58 -5.94 10.17 14.19
CA ARG A 58 -5.88 10.41 15.63
C ARG A 58 -6.25 11.85 15.99
N VAL A 59 -5.68 12.84 15.30
CA VAL A 59 -5.94 14.27 15.57
C VAL A 59 -7.36 14.69 15.19
N ALA A 60 -7.86 14.17 14.07
CA ALA A 60 -9.21 14.48 13.57
C ALA A 60 -10.31 13.60 14.21
N ASN A 61 -9.95 12.68 15.11
CA ASN A 61 -10.85 11.74 15.78
C ASN A 61 -11.78 10.98 14.81
N LYS A 62 -11.21 10.47 13.70
CA LYS A 62 -11.96 9.84 12.60
C LYS A 62 -12.34 8.37 12.85
N GLY A 63 -11.83 7.75 13.92
CA GLY A 63 -12.01 6.32 14.14
C GLY A 63 -11.44 5.52 12.97
N ASN A 64 -12.26 4.70 12.33
CA ASN A 64 -11.89 3.86 11.18
C ASN A 64 -12.32 4.45 9.82
N GLU A 65 -12.82 5.69 9.78
CA GLU A 65 -13.34 6.31 8.56
C GLU A 65 -12.22 6.93 7.70
N MET A 66 -12.15 6.54 6.43
CA MET A 66 -11.21 7.09 5.46
C MET A 66 -11.54 8.56 5.15
N PRO A 67 -10.61 9.52 5.36
CA PRO A 67 -10.85 10.91 5.03
C PRO A 67 -10.99 11.12 3.52
N SER A 68 -11.93 11.97 3.13
CA SER A 68 -12.07 12.36 1.72
C SER A 68 -10.92 13.28 1.29
N LEU A 69 -10.56 13.23 0.01
CA LEU A 69 -9.51 14.12 -0.53
C LEU A 69 -9.85 15.60 -0.36
N ALA A 70 -11.13 15.96 -0.47
CA ALA A 70 -11.59 17.33 -0.27
C ALA A 70 -11.49 17.76 1.22
N GLU A 71 -11.70 16.83 2.15
CA GLU A 71 -11.50 17.09 3.57
C GLU A 71 -10.03 17.32 3.89
N LEU A 72 -9.13 16.46 3.40
CA LEU A 72 -7.69 16.65 3.55
C LEU A 72 -7.23 18.00 3.01
N GLN A 73 -7.73 18.41 1.84
CA GLN A 73 -7.42 19.72 1.27
C GLN A 73 -7.93 20.88 2.13
N ARG A 74 -9.18 20.82 2.63
CA ARG A 74 -9.75 21.85 3.50
C ARG A 74 -9.02 21.97 4.84
N GLN A 75 -8.48 20.87 5.35
CA GLN A 75 -7.68 20.83 6.57
C GLN A 75 -6.20 21.16 6.35
N GLY A 76 -5.83 21.68 5.18
CA GLY A 76 -4.45 22.09 4.91
C GLY A 76 -3.47 20.93 4.74
N ARG A 77 -3.96 19.73 4.38
CA ARG A 77 -3.16 18.52 4.13
C ARG A 77 -3.17 18.09 2.65
N PRO A 78 -2.80 18.98 1.68
CA PRO A 78 -2.73 18.61 0.27
C PRO A 78 -1.60 17.62 -0.06
N ASP A 79 -0.59 17.54 0.81
CA ASP A 79 0.48 16.54 0.85
C ASP A 79 -0.10 15.14 1.04
N LEU A 80 -0.90 14.92 2.09
CA LEU A 80 -1.53 13.64 2.38
C LEU A 80 -2.54 13.26 1.29
N ALA A 81 -3.31 14.23 0.78
CA ALA A 81 -4.20 14.00 -0.35
C ALA A 81 -3.44 13.52 -1.61
N ARG A 82 -2.22 14.02 -1.83
CA ARG A 82 -1.34 13.59 -2.93
C ARG A 82 -0.82 12.17 -2.72
N LEU A 83 -0.38 11.83 -1.50
CA LEU A 83 0.06 10.47 -1.14
C LEU A 83 -1.08 9.46 -1.36
N VAL A 84 -2.29 9.74 -0.85
CA VAL A 84 -3.46 8.88 -1.06
C VAL A 84 -3.72 8.64 -2.55
N ARG A 85 -3.64 9.67 -3.40
CA ARG A 85 -3.80 9.52 -4.86
C ARG A 85 -2.71 8.62 -5.47
N ARG A 86 -1.45 8.80 -5.08
CA ARG A 86 -0.32 8.00 -5.58
C ARG A 86 -0.44 6.52 -5.23
N HIS A 87 -1.06 6.21 -4.09
CA HIS A 87 -1.32 4.83 -3.66
C HIS A 87 -2.68 4.26 -4.12
N GLY A 88 -3.27 4.83 -5.18
CA GLY A 88 -4.49 4.29 -5.83
C GLY A 88 -5.78 4.98 -5.42
N GLY A 89 -5.71 6.04 -4.62
CA GLY A 89 -6.86 6.83 -4.19
C GLY A 89 -7.55 6.26 -2.93
N PRO A 90 -8.57 6.98 -2.43
CA PRO A 90 -9.16 6.70 -1.12
C PRO A 90 -9.82 5.33 -1.03
N LEU A 91 -10.43 4.83 -2.10
CA LEU A 91 -11.06 3.50 -2.12
C LEU A 91 -10.02 2.38 -1.96
N VAL A 92 -8.91 2.47 -2.69
CA VAL A 92 -7.85 1.45 -2.64
C VAL A 92 -7.13 1.49 -1.30
N VAL A 93 -6.84 2.69 -0.78
CA VAL A 93 -6.22 2.86 0.53
C VAL A 93 -7.13 2.32 1.63
N ALA A 94 -8.44 2.63 1.57
CA ALA A 94 -9.40 2.12 2.53
C ALA A 94 -9.50 0.59 2.50
N ALA A 95 -9.65 0.00 1.31
CA ALA A 95 -9.65 -1.45 1.14
C ALA A 95 -8.35 -2.09 1.67
N ARG A 96 -7.20 -1.47 1.38
CA ARG A 96 -5.88 -1.94 1.82
C ARG A 96 -5.73 -1.91 3.33
N PHE A 97 -6.34 -0.98 4.04
CA PHE A 97 -6.17 -0.85 5.50
C PHE A 97 -7.46 -1.03 6.29
N GLY A 98 -8.44 -1.74 5.72
CA GLY A 98 -9.69 -2.06 6.41
C GLY A 98 -10.49 -0.84 6.87
N LEU A 99 -10.32 0.31 6.21
CA LEU A 99 -11.02 1.55 6.57
C LEU A 99 -12.39 1.62 5.91
N ASP A 100 -13.30 2.33 6.57
CA ASP A 100 -14.64 2.58 6.06
C ASP A 100 -14.64 3.77 5.11
N VAL A 101 -15.15 3.59 3.90
CA VAL A 101 -15.35 4.70 2.97
C VAL A 101 -16.74 5.31 3.24
N PRO A 102 -16.86 6.62 3.47
CA PRO A 102 -18.16 7.24 3.62
C PRO A 102 -19.00 7.02 2.35
N PRO A 103 -20.32 6.79 2.48
CA PRO A 103 -21.19 6.43 1.36
C PRO A 103 -21.15 7.52 0.29
N LEU A 104 -20.50 7.22 -0.84
CA LEU A 104 -20.55 8.09 -2.01
C LEU A 104 -21.97 8.05 -2.56
N ARG A 105 -22.66 9.20 -2.56
CA ARG A 105 -23.93 9.38 -3.26
C ARG A 105 -23.71 8.98 -4.73
N ARG A 106 -24.12 7.76 -5.10
CA ARG A 106 -24.04 7.15 -6.44
C ARG A 106 -22.65 6.61 -6.85
N ARG A 107 -22.26 5.43 -6.34
CA ARG A 107 -21.60 4.40 -7.18
C ARG A 107 -22.06 3.02 -6.70
N ARG A 108 -22.84 2.33 -7.54
CA ARG A 108 -22.94 0.88 -7.49
C ARG A 108 -21.58 0.33 -7.98
N ASP A 109 -21.09 -0.75 -7.40
CA ASP A 109 -20.18 -1.70 -8.07
C ASP A 109 -18.65 -1.54 -8.00
N MET A 110 -18.05 -1.01 -6.93
CA MET A 110 -16.64 -1.35 -6.63
C MET A 110 -16.42 -1.64 -5.15
N ASP A 111 -16.92 -2.80 -4.72
CA ASP A 111 -16.65 -3.38 -3.41
C ASP A 111 -15.24 -4.03 -3.42
N ILE A 112 -14.19 -3.20 -3.53
CA ILE A 112 -12.82 -3.68 -3.35
C ILE A 112 -12.66 -3.95 -1.85
N LYS A 113 -12.77 -5.22 -1.44
CA LYS A 113 -12.57 -5.66 -0.05
C LYS A 113 -11.41 -6.64 0.02
N TRP A 114 -10.35 -6.26 0.72
CA TRP A 114 -9.16 -7.11 0.90
C TRP A 114 -9.15 -7.82 2.27
N GLY A 115 -10.25 -7.75 3.02
CA GLY A 115 -10.34 -8.27 4.38
C GLY A 115 -9.76 -7.32 5.44
N PRO A 116 -9.88 -7.66 6.73
CA PRO A 116 -9.44 -6.83 7.83
C PRO A 116 -7.91 -6.68 7.81
N PHE A 117 -7.43 -5.48 8.09
CA PHE A 117 -6.01 -5.18 8.25
C PHE A 117 -5.86 -3.78 8.84
N SER A 118 -5.18 -3.62 9.96
CA SER A 118 -5.12 -2.31 10.63
C SER A 118 -3.96 -1.42 10.16
N LEU A 119 -4.20 -0.11 10.15
CA LEU A 119 -3.14 0.90 9.92
C LEU A 119 -2.00 0.78 10.95
N GLU A 120 -2.32 0.47 12.21
CA GLU A 120 -1.33 0.32 13.29
C GLU A 120 -0.32 -0.79 12.97
N VAL A 121 -0.79 -1.96 12.52
CA VAL A 121 0.07 -3.08 12.14
C VAL A 121 0.90 -2.75 10.91
N ALA A 122 0.29 -2.09 9.92
CA ALA A 122 1.01 -1.61 8.75
C ALA A 122 2.15 -0.64 9.14
N GLU A 123 1.86 0.33 10.02
CA GLU A 123 2.81 1.34 10.50
C GLU A 123 4.02 0.67 11.16
N ARG A 124 3.76 -0.18 12.16
CA ARG A 124 4.79 -0.88 12.94
C ARG A 124 5.65 -1.78 12.06
N LEU A 125 5.03 -2.53 11.14
CA LEU A 125 5.77 -3.45 10.28
C LEU A 125 6.63 -2.70 9.25
N LEU A 126 6.09 -1.63 8.63
CA LEU A 126 6.86 -0.81 7.69
C LEU A 126 8.00 -0.05 8.38
N ASP A 127 7.81 0.40 9.63
CA ASP A 127 8.88 0.96 10.46
C ASP A 127 9.97 -0.08 10.76
N ALA A 128 9.59 -1.31 11.11
CA ALA A 128 10.55 -2.39 11.34
C ALA A 128 11.36 -2.72 10.07
N CYS A 129 10.70 -2.77 8.90
CA CYS A 129 11.37 -2.96 7.61
C CYS A 129 12.38 -1.83 7.33
N PHE A 130 11.99 -0.58 7.59
CA PHE A 130 12.83 0.58 7.37
C PHE A 130 14.09 0.55 8.26
N VAL A 131 13.93 0.25 9.55
CA VAL A 131 15.04 0.14 10.50
C VAL A 131 15.98 -1.00 10.14
N ARG A 132 15.44 -2.14 9.69
CA ARG A 132 16.21 -3.32 9.30
C ARG A 132 17.03 -3.08 8.02
N GLY A 133 16.55 -2.23 7.11
CA GLY A 133 17.29 -1.78 5.92
C GLY A 133 17.62 -2.88 4.91
N ARG A 134 16.99 -4.06 5.00
CA ARG A 134 17.21 -5.19 4.09
C ARG A 134 16.23 -5.15 2.93
N ALA A 135 16.74 -5.47 1.74
CA ALA A 135 15.95 -5.55 0.51
C ALA A 135 16.32 -6.79 -0.31
N VAL A 136 15.32 -7.39 -0.96
CA VAL A 136 15.49 -8.45 -1.96
C VAL A 136 15.02 -7.87 -3.30
N ASP A 137 15.92 -7.85 -4.29
CA ASP A 137 15.66 -7.26 -5.62
C ASP A 137 15.13 -5.81 -5.56
N GLY A 138 15.62 -5.02 -4.61
CA GLY A 138 15.20 -3.62 -4.42
C GLY A 138 13.86 -3.43 -3.70
N VAL A 139 13.22 -4.51 -3.25
CA VAL A 139 11.99 -4.49 -2.43
C VAL A 139 12.37 -4.72 -0.96
N PRO A 140 11.87 -3.91 0.00
CA PRO A 140 12.10 -4.17 1.41
C PRO A 140 11.65 -5.56 1.83
N GLU A 141 12.53 -6.26 2.54
CA GLU A 141 12.26 -7.58 3.07
C GLU A 141 11.52 -7.47 4.40
N MET A 142 10.39 -8.17 4.51
CA MET A 142 9.69 -8.32 5.77
C MET A 142 10.61 -8.97 6.81
N PRO A 143 10.74 -8.42 8.03
CA PRO A 143 11.48 -9.07 9.10
C PRO A 143 10.91 -10.48 9.37
N PRO A 144 11.76 -11.46 9.69
CA PRO A 144 11.28 -12.77 10.13
C PRO A 144 10.43 -12.58 11.39
N LEU A 145 9.38 -13.39 11.54
CA LEU A 145 8.43 -13.25 12.66
C LEU A 145 9.14 -13.27 14.02
N THR A 146 10.23 -14.02 14.16
CA THR A 146 11.03 -14.10 15.39
C THR A 146 11.73 -12.79 15.78
N GLU A 147 11.90 -11.85 14.86
CA GLU A 147 12.44 -10.51 15.11
C GLU A 147 11.34 -9.50 15.50
N LEU A 148 10.07 -9.86 15.40
CA LEU A 148 8.94 -8.98 15.72
C LEU A 148 8.44 -9.18 17.15
N GLU A 149 7.78 -8.17 17.71
CA GLU A 149 7.10 -8.27 19.01
C GLU A 149 5.94 -9.28 18.95
N THR A 150 5.71 -10.02 20.04
CA THR A 150 4.74 -11.13 20.08
C THR A 150 3.32 -10.71 19.71
N ASP A 151 2.91 -9.50 20.08
CA ASP A 151 1.59 -8.98 19.74
C ASP A 151 1.46 -8.72 18.23
N LEU A 152 2.50 -8.20 17.58
CA LEU A 152 2.55 -7.97 16.15
C LEU A 152 2.56 -9.30 15.38
N GLN A 153 3.29 -10.31 15.88
CA GLN A 153 3.23 -11.67 15.33
C GLN A 153 1.80 -12.22 15.36
N ASN A 154 1.12 -12.15 16.51
CA ASN A 154 -0.25 -12.63 16.65
C ASN A 154 -1.22 -11.90 15.71
N LYS A 155 -1.09 -10.58 15.56
CA LYS A 155 -1.91 -9.81 14.63
C LYS A 155 -1.63 -10.18 13.17
N ILE A 156 -0.38 -10.46 12.80
CA ILE A 156 -0.03 -10.93 11.44
C ILE A 156 -0.72 -12.26 11.14
N GLU A 157 -0.72 -13.19 12.09
CA GLU A 157 -1.43 -14.47 11.97
C GLU A 157 -2.96 -14.27 11.85
N GLU A 158 -3.53 -13.38 12.66
CA GLU A 158 -4.96 -13.00 12.58
C GLU A 158 -5.34 -12.47 11.19
N TYR A 159 -4.42 -11.76 10.53
CA TYR A 159 -4.61 -11.22 9.18
C TYR A 159 -4.24 -12.20 8.05
N GLY A 160 -4.11 -13.50 8.35
CA GLY A 160 -3.89 -14.55 7.35
C GLY A 160 -2.43 -14.87 7.07
N GLY A 161 -1.53 -14.49 7.98
CA GLY A 161 -0.13 -14.91 8.00
C GLY A 161 0.83 -13.98 7.24
N PRO A 162 2.14 -14.22 7.37
CA PRO A 162 3.19 -13.29 6.90
C PRO A 162 3.20 -13.10 5.38
N ASP A 163 2.91 -14.13 4.58
CA ASP A 163 2.87 -14.00 3.11
C ASP A 163 1.76 -13.05 2.65
N LEU A 164 0.57 -13.15 3.23
CA LEU A 164 -0.56 -12.28 2.86
C LEU A 164 -0.28 -10.83 3.26
N VAL A 165 0.27 -10.62 4.47
CA VAL A 165 0.66 -9.29 4.96
C VAL A 165 1.76 -8.68 4.10
N ALA A 166 2.80 -9.45 3.77
CA ALA A 166 3.89 -8.99 2.92
C ALA A 166 3.37 -8.54 1.54
N ARG A 167 2.54 -9.36 0.89
CA ARG A 167 1.93 -9.00 -0.41
C ARG A 167 1.08 -7.74 -0.32
N ARG A 168 0.32 -7.59 0.77
CA ARG A 168 -0.57 -6.44 0.98
C ARG A 168 0.20 -5.13 1.07
N LEU A 169 1.36 -5.17 1.73
CA LEU A 169 2.26 -4.02 1.92
C LEU A 169 3.29 -3.86 0.79
N GLY A 170 3.41 -4.83 -0.11
CA GLY A 170 4.42 -4.81 -1.17
C GLY A 170 5.83 -5.13 -0.67
N LEU A 171 5.95 -5.94 0.38
CA LEU A 171 7.20 -6.41 0.95
C LEU A 171 7.64 -7.72 0.26
N ALA A 172 8.95 -7.93 0.19
CA ALA A 172 9.51 -9.23 -0.13
C ALA A 172 9.39 -10.14 1.09
N PHE A 173 9.01 -11.40 0.87
CA PHE A 173 8.94 -12.41 1.90
C PHE A 173 9.48 -13.72 1.32
N ALA A 174 10.51 -14.26 1.96
CA ALA A 174 10.99 -15.60 1.73
C ALA A 174 10.32 -16.53 2.77
N PRO A 175 9.63 -17.60 2.34
CA PRO A 175 8.98 -18.55 3.23
C PRO A 175 9.96 -19.38 4.06
#